data_AF-A0A084Y4X3-F1
#
_entry.id   AF-A0A084Y4X3-F1
#
_cell.length_a   1.000
_cell.length_b   1.000
_cell.length_c   1.000
_cell.angle_alpha   90.00
_cell.angle_beta   90.00
_cell.angle_gamma   90.00
#
_symmetry.space_group_name_H-M   'P 1'
#
loop_
_entity.id
_entity.type
_entity.pdbx_description
1 polymer ?
#
loop_
_entity_poly.entity_id
_entity_poly.type
_entity_poly.pdbx_seq_one_letter_code
_entity_poly.pdbx_strand_id
1 'polypeptide(L)'
;MICELPWLQELDLNPLIVDENGGIAADARIVIDYAAPSGDRYAHMAIHPYPVHLIQDWELPDGRTVTIRPIRPEDAEREQQFVIGLSDESKYYRFMDTIRELTQTMLVRFTQIDYDREMALVATLPDDDGKELQIGVARYVTNPDGESVEFALAVADDWQKHGVGRKLMSALIDCARVKGYRTIVGDVLSMNTKMFNLMTRLGFTIHPHPDDPAVKRVIKPLNN
;
A
#
# COMPACT_ATOMS: atom_id res chain seq x y z
N MET A 1 -10.88 15.42 10.26
CA MET A 1 -12.31 15.32 10.66
C MET A 1 -13.21 15.42 9.44
N ILE A 2 -13.21 16.54 8.70
CA ILE A 2 -14.06 16.73 7.50
C ILE A 2 -13.86 15.63 6.45
N CYS A 3 -12.62 15.28 6.10
CA CYS A 3 -12.37 14.23 5.10
C CYS A 3 -12.79 12.82 5.55
N GLU A 4 -12.88 12.58 6.86
CA GLU A 4 -13.23 11.26 7.42
C GLU A 4 -14.71 11.12 7.74
N LEU A 5 -15.42 12.25 7.88
CA LEU A 5 -16.80 12.35 8.31
C LEU A 5 -17.52 13.38 7.42
N PRO A 6 -17.76 13.08 6.13
CA PRO A 6 -18.38 14.01 5.20
C PRO A 6 -19.80 14.43 5.59
N TRP A 7 -20.48 13.61 6.39
CA TRP A 7 -21.80 13.92 6.92
C TRP A 7 -21.77 14.89 8.11
N LEU A 8 -20.61 15.19 8.69
CA LEU A 8 -20.53 16.12 9.83
C LEU A 8 -20.72 17.56 9.34
N GLN A 9 -21.85 18.18 9.68
CA GLN A 9 -22.15 19.58 9.36
C GLN A 9 -21.64 20.54 10.45
N GLU A 10 -21.82 20.17 11.72
CA GLU A 10 -21.47 21.02 12.86
C GLU A 10 -20.91 20.15 13.99
N LEU A 11 -19.85 20.63 14.63
CA LEU A 11 -19.34 20.13 15.90
C LEU A 11 -19.12 21.33 16.81
N ASP A 12 -19.90 21.41 17.88
CA ASP A 12 -19.75 22.39 18.95
C ASP A 12 -19.31 21.68 20.23
N LEU A 13 -18.29 22.21 20.89
CA LEU A 13 -17.72 21.72 22.14
C LEU A 13 -17.63 22.90 23.11
N ASN A 14 -18.51 22.97 24.11
CA ASN A 14 -18.67 24.20 24.89
C ASN A 14 -19.06 23.99 26.37
N PRO A 15 -18.19 24.34 27.35
CA PRO A 15 -16.78 24.69 27.21
C PRO A 15 -15.90 23.45 26.97
N LEU A 16 -14.81 23.64 26.21
CA LEU A 16 -13.66 22.74 26.21
C LEU A 16 -12.64 23.23 27.24
N ILE A 17 -12.54 22.53 28.36
CA ILE A 17 -11.64 22.81 29.47
C ILE A 17 -10.38 21.96 29.27
N VAL A 18 -9.21 22.58 29.26
CA VAL A 18 -7.93 21.86 29.08
C VAL A 18 -7.00 22.18 30.24
N ASP A 19 -6.43 21.14 30.86
CA ASP A 19 -5.44 21.22 31.93
C ASP A 19 -4.27 20.24 31.70
N GLU A 20 -3.39 20.09 32.69
CA GLU A 20 -2.22 19.19 32.66
C GLU A 20 -2.58 17.69 32.57
N ASN A 21 -3.82 17.31 32.85
CA ASN A 21 -4.31 15.94 32.79
C ASN A 21 -5.08 15.64 31.49
N GLY A 22 -5.34 16.65 30.65
CA GLY A 22 -5.97 16.50 29.34
C GLY A 22 -7.05 17.54 29.05
N GLY A 23 -7.99 17.18 28.17
CA GLY A 23 -9.12 18.04 27.80
C GLY A 23 -10.46 17.39 28.14
N ILE A 24 -11.39 18.16 28.70
CA ILE A 24 -12.77 17.78 28.98
C ILE A 24 -13.70 18.74 28.23
N ALA A 25 -14.60 18.20 27.41
CA ALA A 25 -15.74 18.96 26.89
C ALA A 25 -16.92 18.80 27.86
N ALA A 26 -17.38 19.91 28.45
CA ALA A 26 -18.51 19.87 29.39
C ALA A 26 -19.87 19.70 28.68
N ASP A 27 -19.97 20.16 27.44
CA ASP A 27 -21.08 19.88 26.52
C ASP A 27 -20.53 19.64 25.11
N ALA A 28 -21.23 18.83 24.33
CA ALA A 28 -20.91 18.54 22.94
C ALA A 28 -22.17 18.40 22.11
N ARG A 29 -22.28 19.17 21.03
CA ARG A 29 -23.36 19.08 20.03
C ARG A 29 -22.78 18.71 18.68
N ILE A 30 -23.37 17.70 18.06
CA ILE A 30 -22.99 17.21 16.74
C ILE A 30 -24.21 17.29 15.83
N VAL A 31 -24.07 17.97 14.69
CA VAL A 31 -25.08 17.99 13.63
C VAL A 31 -24.55 17.18 12.45
N ILE A 32 -25.34 16.20 12.02
CA ILE A 32 -25.02 15.33 10.90
C ILE A 32 -26.06 15.50 9.78
N ASP A 33 -25.61 15.41 8.54
CA ASP A 33 -26.45 15.24 7.36
C ASP A 33 -26.63 13.76 7.03
N TYR A 34 -27.60 13.46 6.16
CA TYR A 34 -27.72 12.14 5.56
C TYR A 34 -26.73 12.01 4.39
N ALA A 35 -25.63 11.29 4.59
CA ALA A 35 -24.77 10.89 3.48
C ALA A 35 -25.34 9.65 2.78
N ALA A 36 -25.51 9.73 1.46
CA ALA A 36 -25.73 8.53 0.66
C ALA A 36 -24.52 7.60 0.83
N PRO A 37 -24.71 6.29 1.03
CA PRO A 37 -23.59 5.36 1.09
C PRO A 37 -22.92 5.30 -0.29
N SER A 38 -21.79 5.98 -0.46
CA SER A 38 -20.86 5.68 -1.54
C SER A 38 -19.98 4.51 -1.14
N GLY A 39 -19.67 3.61 -2.09
CA GLY A 39 -18.72 2.52 -1.86
C GLY A 39 -17.30 3.01 -1.59
N ASP A 40 -16.97 4.23 -2.03
CA ASP A 40 -15.69 4.88 -1.79
C ASP A 40 -15.78 5.92 -0.66
N ARG A 41 -14.94 5.74 0.37
CA ARG A 41 -14.86 6.56 1.59
C ARG A 41 -14.58 8.03 1.30
N TYR A 42 -13.75 8.32 0.29
CA TYR A 42 -13.31 9.68 -0.02
C TYR A 42 -13.94 10.23 -1.30
N ALA A 43 -15.00 9.61 -1.83
CA ALA A 43 -15.69 10.06 -3.05
C ALA A 43 -16.18 11.52 -3.01
N HIS A 44 -16.30 12.11 -1.83
CA HIS A 44 -16.67 13.51 -1.61
C HIS A 44 -15.50 14.49 -1.75
N MET A 45 -14.27 14.00 -1.93
CA MET A 45 -13.04 14.78 -2.01
C MET A 45 -12.49 14.76 -3.43
N ALA A 46 -12.03 15.92 -3.93
CA ALA A 46 -11.32 15.99 -5.21
C ALA A 46 -9.87 15.43 -5.13
N ILE A 47 -9.29 15.42 -3.93
CA ILE A 47 -7.96 14.88 -3.63
C ILE A 47 -8.11 13.99 -2.40
N HIS A 48 -7.78 12.72 -2.54
CA HIS A 48 -7.89 11.77 -1.44
C HIS A 48 -6.80 12.03 -0.38
N PRO A 49 -7.16 12.16 0.90
CA PRO A 49 -6.18 12.31 1.98
C PRO A 49 -5.42 10.99 2.20
N TYR A 50 -4.39 11.05 3.04
CA TYR A 50 -3.67 9.86 3.48
C TYR A 50 -4.64 8.85 4.14
N PRO A 51 -4.77 7.61 3.60
CA PRO A 51 -5.79 6.66 4.05
C PRO A 51 -5.39 5.94 5.34
N VAL A 52 -5.53 6.62 6.48
CA VAL A 52 -5.15 6.11 7.81
C VAL A 52 -5.80 4.78 8.20
N HIS A 53 -6.98 4.49 7.66
CA HIS A 53 -7.72 3.25 7.92
C HIS A 53 -7.08 2.00 7.30
N LEU A 54 -6.11 2.17 6.39
CA LEU A 54 -5.33 1.07 5.80
C LEU A 54 -4.11 0.68 6.63
N ILE A 55 -3.83 1.40 7.73
CA ILE A 55 -2.75 1.04 8.64
C ILE A 55 -3.15 -0.24 9.40
N GLN A 56 -2.28 -1.23 9.35
CA GLN A 56 -2.49 -2.53 9.98
C GLN A 56 -1.20 -2.98 10.65
N ASP A 57 -1.30 -3.37 11.91
CA ASP A 57 -0.20 -4.03 12.62
C ASP A 57 -0.36 -5.55 12.55
N TRP A 58 0.76 -6.23 12.40
CA TRP A 58 0.83 -7.68 12.33
C TRP A 58 2.04 -8.19 13.10
N GLU A 59 1.79 -9.03 14.09
CA GLU A 59 2.85 -9.69 14.85
C GLU A 59 3.44 -10.87 14.09
N LEU A 60 4.76 -10.89 14.01
CA LEU A 60 5.55 -12.01 13.53
C LEU A 60 5.67 -13.10 14.60
N PRO A 61 6.00 -14.35 14.22
CA PRO A 61 6.19 -15.44 15.17
C PRO A 61 7.28 -15.21 16.23
N ASP A 62 8.21 -14.29 15.98
CA ASP A 62 9.27 -13.90 16.90
C ASP A 62 8.89 -12.73 17.83
N GLY A 63 7.64 -12.27 17.77
CA GLY A 63 7.10 -11.19 18.59
C GLY A 63 7.34 -9.78 18.07
N ARG A 64 8.08 -9.60 16.96
CA ARG A 64 8.23 -8.28 16.33
C ARG A 64 6.93 -7.86 15.65
N THR A 65 6.55 -6.60 15.81
CA THR A 65 5.39 -6.01 15.15
C THR A 65 5.80 -5.38 13.83
N VAL A 66 5.17 -5.80 12.73
CA VAL A 66 5.28 -5.18 11.42
C VAL A 66 4.06 -4.31 11.18
N THR A 67 4.27 -3.05 10.84
CA THR A 67 3.22 -2.12 10.44
C THR A 67 3.17 -2.05 8.92
N ILE A 68 2.02 -2.38 8.35
CA ILE A 68 1.68 -2.12 6.94
C ILE A 68 0.90 -0.82 6.89
N ARG A 69 1.35 0.13 6.06
CA ARG A 69 0.69 1.42 5.89
C ARG A 69 0.85 1.97 4.48
N PRO A 70 -0.03 2.88 4.02
CA PRO A 70 0.19 3.58 2.78
C PRO A 70 1.52 4.35 2.79
N ILE A 71 2.18 4.41 1.64
CA ILE A 71 3.36 5.24 1.43
C ILE A 71 2.95 6.72 1.46
N ARG A 72 3.84 7.59 1.90
CA ARG A 72 3.65 9.05 1.89
C ARG A 72 4.90 9.76 1.37
N PRO A 73 4.82 11.04 0.97
CA PRO A 73 5.96 11.79 0.44
C PRO A 73 7.21 11.76 1.34
N GLU A 74 7.03 11.75 2.65
CA GLU A 74 8.09 11.72 3.66
C GLU A 74 8.86 10.39 3.71
N ASP A 75 8.41 9.36 2.99
CA ASP A 75 9.08 8.07 2.90
C ASP A 75 10.20 8.05 1.85
N ALA A 76 10.44 9.13 1.10
CA ALA A 76 11.42 9.14 0.00
C ALA A 76 12.82 8.65 0.40
N GLU A 77 13.32 9.08 1.55
CA GLU A 77 14.62 8.61 2.04
C GLU A 77 14.58 7.12 2.41
N ARG A 78 13.52 6.64 3.07
CA ARG A 78 13.37 5.21 3.41
C ARG A 78 13.23 4.33 2.18
N GLU A 79 12.44 4.75 1.19
CA GLU A 79 12.28 4.04 -0.08
C GLU A 79 13.62 3.94 -0.82
N GLN A 80 14.42 5.02 -0.81
CA GLN A 80 15.78 5.01 -1.37
C GLN A 80 16.67 4.00 -0.66
N GLN A 81 16.74 4.05 0.67
CA GLN A 81 17.57 3.14 1.46
C GLN A 81 17.11 1.68 1.31
N PHE A 82 15.80 1.45 1.28
CA PHE A 82 15.22 0.15 1.02
C PHE A 82 15.68 -0.40 -0.34
N VAL A 83 15.55 0.38 -1.42
CA VAL A 83 15.99 -0.06 -2.75
C VAL A 83 17.49 -0.28 -2.78
N ILE A 84 18.32 0.62 -2.22
CA ILE A 84 19.77 0.45 -2.16
C ILE A 84 20.15 -0.87 -1.46
N GLY A 85 19.47 -1.20 -0.36
CA GLY A 85 19.70 -2.39 0.45
C GLY A 85 19.25 -3.72 -0.18
N LEU A 86 18.47 -3.69 -1.27
CA LEU A 86 18.11 -4.91 -1.99
C LEU A 86 19.34 -5.52 -2.69
N SER A 87 19.37 -6.85 -2.76
CA SER A 87 20.32 -7.57 -3.60
C SER A 87 20.14 -7.22 -5.08
N ASP A 88 21.20 -7.38 -5.89
CA ASP A 88 21.13 -7.16 -7.34
C ASP A 88 20.09 -8.06 -8.02
N GLU A 89 19.90 -9.28 -7.52
CA GLU A 89 18.85 -10.20 -8.00
C GLU A 89 17.46 -9.63 -7.70
N SER A 90 17.22 -9.17 -6.46
CA SER A 90 15.94 -8.58 -6.06
C SER A 90 15.62 -7.29 -6.82
N LYS A 91 16.63 -6.44 -7.08
CA LYS A 91 16.51 -5.24 -7.92
C LYS A 91 16.17 -5.62 -9.37
N TYR A 92 16.91 -6.55 -9.95
CA TYR A 92 16.67 -7.01 -11.31
C TYR A 92 15.26 -7.60 -11.47
N TYR A 93 14.80 -8.39 -10.51
CA TYR A 93 13.44 -8.93 -10.53
C TYR A 93 12.34 -7.87 -10.36
N ARG A 94 12.62 -6.79 -9.62
CA ARG A 94 11.64 -5.72 -9.37
C ARG A 94 11.56 -4.70 -10.51
N PHE A 95 12.69 -4.40 -11.15
CA PHE A 95 12.80 -3.30 -12.11
C PHE A 95 13.03 -3.79 -13.54
N MET A 96 13.31 -5.09 -13.74
CA MET A 96 13.73 -5.67 -15.02
C MET A 96 14.91 -4.91 -15.66
N ASP A 97 15.69 -4.26 -14.81
CA ASP A 97 16.81 -3.40 -15.17
C ASP A 97 17.85 -3.46 -14.05
N THR A 98 19.10 -3.19 -14.40
CA THR A 98 20.22 -3.08 -13.47
C THR A 98 20.28 -1.67 -12.92
N ILE A 99 19.40 -1.35 -11.96
CA ILE A 99 19.48 -0.10 -11.21
C ILE A 99 20.28 -0.29 -9.93
N ARG A 100 21.08 0.71 -9.53
CA ARG A 100 21.75 0.71 -8.22
C ARG A 100 20.91 1.39 -7.16
N GLU A 101 20.23 2.45 -7.56
CA GLU A 101 19.48 3.37 -6.70
C GLU A 101 18.35 4.01 -7.51
N LEU A 102 17.34 4.60 -6.86
CA LEU A 102 16.27 5.30 -7.57
C LEU A 102 16.72 6.70 -7.97
N THR A 103 16.32 7.13 -9.16
CA THR A 103 16.48 8.53 -9.57
C THR A 103 15.50 9.42 -8.80
N GLN A 104 15.78 10.72 -8.71
CA GLN A 104 14.88 11.68 -8.06
C GLN A 104 13.46 11.64 -8.65
N THR A 105 13.34 11.48 -9.98
CA THR A 105 12.04 11.37 -10.66
C THR A 105 11.29 10.11 -10.24
N MET A 106 11.99 8.98 -10.09
CA MET A 106 11.39 7.73 -9.61
C MET A 106 10.95 7.85 -8.16
N LEU A 107 11.78 8.46 -7.29
CA LEU A 107 11.42 8.70 -5.89
C LEU A 107 10.14 9.51 -5.76
N VAL A 108 10.04 10.63 -6.48
CA VAL A 108 8.82 11.46 -6.48
C VAL A 108 7.61 10.64 -6.97
N ARG A 109 7.75 9.91 -8.09
CA ARG A 109 6.65 9.08 -8.61
C ARG A 109 6.26 7.96 -7.64
N PHE A 110 7.21 7.44 -6.86
CA PHE A 110 6.95 6.31 -5.98
C PHE A 110 6.37 6.69 -4.63
N THR A 111 6.58 7.91 -4.14
CA THR A 111 6.12 8.36 -2.82
C THR A 111 4.98 9.39 -2.86
N GLN A 112 4.84 10.12 -3.96
CA GLN A 112 3.78 11.13 -4.14
C GLN A 112 2.70 10.58 -5.07
N ILE A 113 1.95 9.60 -4.57
CA ILE A 113 0.91 8.91 -5.34
C ILE A 113 -0.46 9.58 -5.19
N ASP A 114 -1.30 9.42 -6.21
CA ASP A 114 -2.73 9.69 -6.13
C ASP A 114 -3.43 8.44 -5.58
N TYR A 115 -3.85 8.47 -4.31
CA TYR A 115 -4.50 7.33 -3.64
C TYR A 115 -5.82 6.89 -4.26
N ASP A 116 -6.40 7.65 -5.20
CA ASP A 116 -7.57 7.23 -5.95
C ASP A 116 -7.20 6.24 -7.07
N ARG A 117 -6.13 6.54 -7.81
CA ARG A 117 -5.74 5.83 -9.05
C ARG A 117 -4.61 4.84 -8.85
N GLU A 118 -3.82 5.03 -7.81
CA GLU A 118 -2.66 4.22 -7.48
C GLU A 118 -2.68 3.92 -5.98
N MET A 119 -2.09 2.80 -5.58
CA MET A 119 -1.89 2.49 -4.17
C MET A 119 -0.50 1.90 -3.98
N ALA A 120 0.19 2.34 -2.94
CA ALA A 120 1.45 1.74 -2.50
C ALA A 120 1.41 1.57 -0.99
N LEU A 121 1.65 0.34 -0.55
CA LEU A 121 1.72 -0.05 0.85
C LEU A 121 3.15 -0.43 1.17
N VAL A 122 3.71 0.16 2.23
CA VAL A 122 5.01 -0.19 2.79
C VAL A 122 4.81 -1.07 4.02
N ALA A 123 5.69 -2.06 4.19
CA ALA A 123 5.82 -2.82 5.42
C ALA A 123 7.05 -2.31 6.17
N THR A 124 6.86 -1.99 7.45
CA THR A 124 7.88 -1.35 8.29
C THR A 124 7.93 -2.00 9.66
N LEU A 125 9.06 -1.88 10.35
CA LEU A 125 9.22 -2.22 11.77
C LEU A 125 10.35 -1.40 12.39
N PRO A 126 10.42 -1.29 13.73
CA PRO A 126 11.54 -0.61 14.38
C PRO A 126 12.87 -1.34 14.16
N ASP A 127 13.93 -0.61 13.81
CA ASP A 127 15.30 -1.10 13.88
C ASP A 127 15.84 -1.09 15.33
N ASP A 128 17.11 -1.45 15.49
CA ASP A 128 17.78 -1.51 16.79
C ASP A 128 17.84 -0.14 17.51
N ASP A 129 17.77 0.96 16.76
CA ASP A 129 17.74 2.34 17.28
C ASP A 129 16.29 2.85 17.48
N GLY A 130 15.28 2.01 17.23
CA GLY A 130 13.87 2.36 17.30
C GLY A 130 13.35 3.19 16.13
N LYS A 131 14.13 3.35 15.05
CA LYS A 131 13.72 4.05 13.83
C LYS A 131 12.92 3.10 12.94
N GLU A 132 11.97 3.67 12.21
CA GLU A 132 11.15 2.91 11.28
C GLU A 132 11.98 2.45 10.07
N LEU A 133 12.24 1.14 10.00
CA LEU A 133 12.91 0.45 8.90
C LEU A 133 11.88 -0.12 7.93
N GLN A 134 12.01 0.20 6.65
CA GLN A 134 11.20 -0.39 5.59
C GLN A 134 11.75 -1.75 5.17
N ILE A 135 10.87 -2.76 5.14
CA ILE A 135 11.23 -4.16 4.83
C ILE A 135 10.49 -4.73 3.62
N GLY A 136 9.56 -3.97 3.06
CA GLY A 136 8.91 -4.33 1.81
C GLY A 136 7.98 -3.23 1.31
N VAL A 137 7.65 -3.29 0.03
CA VAL A 137 6.68 -2.41 -0.62
C VAL A 137 5.91 -3.19 -1.66
N ALA A 138 4.59 -3.02 -1.68
CA ALA A 138 3.73 -3.48 -2.76
C ALA A 138 2.91 -2.32 -3.27
N ARG A 139 2.72 -2.24 -4.58
CA ARG A 139 1.95 -1.16 -5.19
C ARG A 139 1.18 -1.64 -6.39
N TYR A 140 0.11 -0.94 -6.73
CA TYR A 140 -0.55 -1.05 -8.01
C TYR A 140 -0.74 0.31 -8.68
N VAL A 141 -0.82 0.28 -10.00
CA VAL A 141 -1.26 1.42 -10.83
C VAL A 141 -2.42 0.99 -11.72
N THR A 142 -3.33 1.90 -12.01
CA THR A 142 -4.48 1.62 -12.89
C THR A 142 -4.04 1.49 -14.35
N ASN A 143 -4.50 0.44 -15.01
CA ASN A 143 -4.27 0.25 -16.43
C ASN A 143 -5.17 1.17 -17.27
N PRO A 144 -4.83 1.44 -18.55
CA PRO A 144 -5.62 2.30 -19.42
C PRO A 144 -7.07 1.85 -19.66
N ASP A 145 -7.40 0.59 -19.37
CA ASP A 145 -8.77 0.05 -19.46
C ASP A 145 -9.70 0.57 -18.35
N GLY A 146 -9.15 1.11 -17.26
CA GLY A 146 -9.90 1.58 -16.09
C GLY A 146 -10.57 0.47 -15.27
N GLU A 147 -10.36 -0.80 -15.61
CA GLU A 147 -10.96 -1.95 -14.93
C GLU A 147 -9.92 -2.83 -14.22
N SER A 148 -8.67 -2.78 -14.65
CA SER A 148 -7.58 -3.59 -14.10
C SER A 148 -6.45 -2.74 -13.53
N VAL A 149 -5.69 -3.34 -12.63
CA VAL A 149 -4.51 -2.71 -12.03
C VAL A 149 -3.29 -3.60 -12.20
N GLU A 150 -2.15 -3.00 -12.50
CA GLU A 150 -0.86 -3.69 -12.55
C GLU A 150 -0.13 -3.54 -11.22
N PHE A 151 0.34 -4.65 -10.63
CA PHE A 151 1.04 -4.63 -9.36
C PHE A 151 2.56 -4.82 -9.50
N ALA A 152 3.29 -4.28 -8.53
CA ALA A 152 4.70 -4.58 -8.30
C ALA A 152 4.94 -4.84 -6.80
N LEU A 153 5.90 -5.73 -6.49
CA LEU A 153 6.25 -6.13 -5.13
C LEU A 153 7.78 -6.22 -4.98
N ALA A 154 8.30 -5.68 -3.89
CA ALA A 154 9.65 -5.92 -3.42
C ALA A 154 9.65 -6.19 -1.92
N VAL A 155 10.51 -7.11 -1.47
CA VAL A 155 10.70 -7.44 -0.05
C VAL A 155 12.20 -7.53 0.18
N ALA A 156 12.68 -6.89 1.25
CA ALA A 156 14.07 -6.94 1.65
C ALA A 156 14.53 -8.40 1.79
N ASP A 157 15.74 -8.71 1.34
CA ASP A 157 16.21 -10.09 1.19
C ASP A 157 16.13 -10.89 2.51
N ASP A 158 16.50 -10.27 3.64
CA ASP A 158 16.43 -10.87 4.98
C ASP A 158 14.98 -11.14 5.47
N TRP A 159 14.02 -10.43 4.89
CA TRP A 159 12.60 -10.51 5.23
C TRP A 159 11.79 -11.37 4.25
N GLN A 160 12.44 -11.91 3.22
CA GLN A 160 11.83 -12.93 2.38
C GLN A 160 11.51 -14.17 3.22
N LYS A 161 10.46 -14.91 2.82
CA LYS A 161 9.95 -16.12 3.52
C LYS A 161 9.40 -15.90 4.94
N HIS A 162 9.39 -14.68 5.46
CA HIS A 162 8.74 -14.35 6.74
C HIS A 162 7.25 -14.03 6.61
N GLY A 163 6.68 -14.06 5.39
CA GLY A 163 5.25 -13.79 5.13
C GLY A 163 4.94 -12.36 4.70
N VAL A 164 5.93 -11.46 4.73
CA VAL A 164 5.80 -10.03 4.39
C VAL A 164 5.18 -9.82 3.00
N GLY A 165 5.72 -10.46 1.96
CA GLY A 165 5.18 -10.33 0.60
C GLY A 165 3.73 -10.82 0.47
N ARG A 166 3.34 -11.86 1.22
CA ARG A 166 1.95 -12.34 1.24
C ARG A 166 1.04 -11.32 1.91
N LYS A 167 1.46 -10.74 3.03
CA LYS A 167 0.66 -9.75 3.76
C LYS A 167 0.49 -8.46 2.97
N LEU A 168 1.58 -7.92 2.41
CA LEU A 168 1.54 -6.76 1.52
C LEU A 168 0.60 -6.98 0.33
N MET A 169 0.76 -8.10 -0.39
CA MET A 169 -0.11 -8.38 -1.54
C MET A 169 -1.56 -8.61 -1.14
N SER A 170 -1.84 -9.22 0.01
CA SER A 170 -3.23 -9.42 0.46
C SER A 170 -3.90 -8.08 0.73
N ALA A 171 -3.23 -7.18 1.47
CA ALA A 171 -3.74 -5.83 1.73
C ALA A 171 -3.90 -5.03 0.42
N LEU A 172 -2.96 -5.15 -0.51
CA LEU A 172 -3.03 -4.48 -1.80
C LEU A 172 -4.20 -4.98 -2.67
N ILE A 173 -4.44 -6.30 -2.68
CA ILE A 173 -5.58 -6.93 -3.36
C ILE A 173 -6.90 -6.44 -2.76
N ASP A 174 -6.99 -6.34 -1.44
CA ASP A 174 -8.19 -5.85 -0.77
C ASP A 174 -8.45 -4.37 -1.08
N CYS A 175 -7.40 -3.54 -1.13
CA CYS A 175 -7.52 -2.14 -1.58
C CYS A 175 -8.08 -2.06 -3.00
N ALA A 176 -7.57 -2.89 -3.93
CA ALA A 176 -8.04 -2.90 -5.31
C ALA A 176 -9.49 -3.39 -5.41
N ARG A 177 -9.89 -4.40 -4.62
CA ARG A 177 -11.27 -4.90 -4.58
C ARG A 177 -12.24 -3.85 -4.05
N VAL A 178 -11.91 -3.18 -2.94
CA VAL A 178 -12.76 -2.13 -2.34
C VAL A 178 -12.95 -0.96 -3.31
N LYS A 179 -11.92 -0.62 -4.09
CA LYS A 179 -12.01 0.38 -5.17
C LYS A 179 -12.84 -0.05 -6.37
N GLY A 180 -13.19 -1.34 -6.47
CA GLY A 180 -14.04 -1.87 -7.54
C GLY A 180 -13.29 -2.29 -8.81
N TYR A 181 -11.96 -2.42 -8.77
CA TYR A 181 -11.22 -3.02 -9.88
C TYR A 181 -11.59 -4.49 -10.05
N ARG A 182 -11.67 -4.94 -11.30
CA ARG A 182 -12.12 -6.29 -11.66
C ARG A 182 -10.99 -7.31 -11.67
N THR A 183 -9.77 -6.86 -11.91
CA THR A 183 -8.60 -7.74 -12.06
C THR A 183 -7.34 -7.07 -11.57
N ILE A 184 -6.48 -7.83 -10.90
CA ILE A 184 -5.09 -7.45 -10.62
C ILE A 184 -4.16 -8.32 -11.45
N VAL A 185 -3.23 -7.69 -12.15
CA VAL A 185 -2.26 -8.32 -13.06
C VAL A 185 -0.84 -7.94 -12.70
N GLY A 186 0.13 -8.76 -13.07
CA GLY A 186 1.53 -8.40 -12.95
C GLY A 186 2.38 -9.24 -13.89
N ASP A 187 3.50 -8.66 -14.31
CA ASP A 187 4.44 -9.31 -15.19
C ASP A 187 5.68 -9.73 -14.39
N VAL A 188 6.01 -11.01 -14.47
CA VAL A 188 7.03 -11.65 -13.64
C VAL A 188 8.04 -12.35 -14.53
N LEU A 189 9.33 -12.06 -14.34
CA LEU A 189 10.40 -12.75 -15.06
C LEU A 189 10.28 -14.28 -14.90
N SER A 190 10.39 -15.01 -16.00
CA SER A 190 10.23 -16.47 -16.08
C SER A 190 11.15 -17.24 -15.12
N MET A 191 12.28 -16.65 -14.71
CA MET A 191 13.22 -17.24 -13.76
C MET A 191 12.83 -17.05 -12.29
N ASN A 192 11.93 -16.12 -11.96
CA ASN A 192 11.56 -15.77 -10.58
C ASN A 192 10.57 -16.77 -9.97
N THR A 193 11.07 -17.98 -9.69
CA THR A 193 10.30 -19.09 -9.13
C THR A 193 9.71 -18.76 -7.76
N LYS A 194 10.40 -17.93 -6.96
CA LYS A 194 9.92 -17.46 -5.65
C LYS A 194 8.60 -16.68 -5.81
N MET A 195 8.53 -15.80 -6.80
CA MET A 195 7.34 -15.01 -7.07
C MET A 195 6.18 -15.86 -7.59
N PHE A 196 6.41 -16.81 -8.50
CA PHE A 196 5.35 -17.72 -8.94
C PHE A 196 4.76 -18.56 -7.79
N ASN A 197 5.59 -19.02 -6.85
CA ASN A 197 5.11 -19.70 -5.65
C ASN A 197 4.20 -18.81 -4.78
N LEU A 198 4.55 -17.53 -4.64
CA LEU A 198 3.72 -16.56 -3.92
C LEU A 198 2.40 -16.31 -4.65
N MET A 199 2.45 -16.07 -5.96
CA MET A 199 1.29 -15.79 -6.81
C MET A 199 0.28 -16.96 -6.80
N THR A 200 0.76 -18.19 -6.96
CA THR A 200 -0.08 -19.39 -6.86
C THR A 200 -0.78 -19.51 -5.50
N ARG A 201 -0.06 -19.24 -4.39
CA ARG A 201 -0.64 -19.27 -3.04
C ARG A 201 -1.68 -18.17 -2.80
N LEU A 202 -1.57 -17.05 -3.51
CA LEU A 202 -2.56 -15.97 -3.50
C LEU A 202 -3.69 -16.20 -4.51
N GLY A 203 -3.68 -17.33 -5.22
CA GLY A 203 -4.72 -17.70 -6.18
C GLY A 203 -4.66 -16.89 -7.49
N PHE A 204 -3.46 -16.51 -7.92
CA PHE A 204 -3.24 -16.03 -9.28
C PHE A 204 -3.10 -17.23 -10.23
N THR A 205 -3.50 -17.01 -11.47
CA THR A 205 -3.21 -17.88 -12.61
C THR A 205 -2.00 -17.35 -13.36
N ILE A 206 -1.17 -18.24 -13.93
CA ILE A 206 0.08 -17.88 -14.62
C ILE A 206 -0.09 -18.20 -16.11
N HIS A 207 0.15 -17.22 -16.96
CA HIS A 207 0.01 -17.30 -18.41
C HIS A 207 1.32 -16.90 -19.10
N PRO A 208 1.59 -17.38 -20.32
CA PRO A 208 2.64 -16.81 -21.17
C PRO A 208 2.38 -15.31 -21.40
N HIS A 209 3.42 -14.50 -21.39
CA HIS A 209 3.29 -13.11 -21.82
C HIS A 209 3.18 -13.07 -23.36
N PRO A 210 2.27 -12.25 -23.93
CA PRO A 210 2.01 -12.24 -25.38
C PRO A 210 3.23 -11.82 -26.21
N ASP A 211 4.04 -10.89 -25.70
CA ASP A 211 5.09 -10.22 -26.48
C ASP A 211 6.51 -10.56 -25.99
N ASP A 212 6.66 -11.22 -24.84
CA ASP A 212 7.98 -11.43 -24.23
C ASP A 212 8.11 -12.83 -23.57
N PRO A 213 8.83 -13.78 -24.16
CA PRO A 213 8.99 -15.11 -23.59
C PRO A 213 9.81 -15.13 -22.29
N ALA A 214 10.60 -14.08 -22.00
CA ALA A 214 11.35 -13.95 -20.76
C ALA A 214 10.45 -13.60 -19.56
N VAL A 215 9.18 -13.27 -19.80
CA VAL A 215 8.20 -12.84 -18.82
C VAL A 215 6.97 -13.75 -18.86
N LYS A 216 6.31 -13.91 -17.71
CA LYS A 216 4.98 -14.52 -17.60
C LYS A 216 4.04 -13.53 -16.96
N ARG A 217 2.80 -13.51 -17.45
CA ARG A 217 1.74 -12.70 -16.88
C ARG A 217 1.00 -13.47 -15.81
N VAL A 218 0.90 -12.91 -14.62
CA VAL A 218 0.07 -13.46 -13.54
C VAL A 218 -1.21 -12.64 -13.42
N ILE A 219 -2.35 -13.33 -13.30
CA ILE A 219 -3.68 -12.71 -13.32
C ILE A 219 -4.52 -13.26 -12.19
N LYS A 220 -5.15 -12.36 -11.42
CA LYS A 220 -6.16 -12.71 -10.42
C LYS A 220 -7.43 -11.87 -10.62
N PRO A 221 -8.57 -12.51 -10.93
CA PRO A 221 -9.87 -11.85 -10.86
C PRO A 221 -10.16 -11.39 -9.43
N LEU A 222 -10.61 -10.15 -9.30
CA LEU A 222 -11.11 -9.54 -8.08
C LEU A 222 -12.63 -9.63 -8.11
N ASN A 223 -13.16 -10.81 -7.80
CA ASN A 223 -14.60 -10.97 -7.67
C ASN A 223 -15.06 -10.18 -6.43
N ASN A 224 -16.19 -9.47 -6.57
CA ASN A 224 -16.96 -8.93 -5.46
C ASN A 224 -17.78 -10.01 -4.77
#